data_AF-E3LTC9-F1
#
_entry.id   AF-E3LTC9-F1
#
_cell.length_a   1.000
_cell.length_b   1.000
_cell.length_c   1.000
_cell.angle_alpha   90.00
_cell.angle_beta   90.00
_cell.angle_gamma   90.00
#
_symmetry.space_group_name_H-M   'P 1'
#
loop_
_entity.id
_entity.type
_entity.pdbx_description
1 polymer ?
#
loop_
_entity_poly.entity_id
_entity_poly.type
_entity_poly.pdbx_seq_one_letter_code
_entity_poly.pdbx_strand_id
1 'polypeptide(L)'
;MEKPVDLTEFPIYNLDYVSLNEIYRNLTLIDIFELSFTTTDIKNTLKDASVPVQSIRISFASRHPSIHLKALGSEFLWTFGRPENIVITGQGEYKIQQFKFNCQRSRHGYHTEHFDAEHGMLAVIRYLVAIFNCADSVISELSIDLGVIEDCRSVCEQFTKFKSVERLAIHQSVDIERNKLNFAQNFEWIMENLEIKEVYIGVDLMDHKMIQNEKGDFEIRSFPLRLDRILKMNHICLAHAAWVTPQDLLNLDVETAIIINHQFTNDDLNAFMKQWLESTSNKLCWLEVKLDEERHQKPEICKDLDMRESTYRQTSTRISCPYRRTDSVKPIHFDLPADTEQITRLDGLIATVAITNDTFFFHVSNTGPIFAPVAQPAEPTENERAIEERIRLLDLERMEIEFDRRNHEMERILWRFPGHNHLNNALDELRGDREADIFEQEIRREAIEAQLDDLRAQLNRLRRARRAALLNPIVDIQLDQAAIIELARQHIEQQMRQ
;
A
#
# COMPACT_ATOMS: atom_id res chain seq x y z
N MET A 1 47.92 18.08 -1.73
CA MET A 1 47.08 18.71 -0.69
C MET A 1 46.00 17.71 -0.35
N GLU A 2 46.15 17.00 0.76
CA GLU A 2 45.09 16.16 1.32
C GLU A 2 44.01 17.09 1.90
N LYS A 3 42.74 16.83 1.58
CA LYS A 3 41.62 17.52 2.23
C LYS A 3 41.62 17.11 3.71
N PRO A 4 41.44 18.04 4.67
CA PRO A 4 41.24 17.65 6.05
C PRO A 4 39.91 16.91 6.15
N VAL A 5 39.96 15.66 6.61
CA VAL A 5 38.79 14.94 7.11
C VAL A 5 38.45 15.57 8.46
N ASP A 6 37.32 16.24 8.54
CA ASP A 6 36.77 16.70 9.81
C ASP A 6 36.30 15.47 10.60
N LEU A 7 37.16 15.00 11.52
CA LEU A 7 36.87 13.94 12.50
C LEU A 7 36.45 14.57 13.83
N THR A 8 35.54 15.54 13.81
CA THR A 8 34.90 15.98 15.06
C THR A 8 33.99 14.85 15.56
N GLU A 9 34.53 14.03 16.46
CA GLU A 9 33.74 13.05 17.23
C GLU A 9 32.62 13.81 17.95
N PHE A 10 31.37 13.62 17.51
CA PHE A 10 30.21 14.15 18.20
C PHE A 10 29.85 13.20 19.35
N PRO A 11 30.00 13.60 20.62
CA PRO A 11 29.85 12.69 21.74
C PRO A 11 28.36 12.53 22.08
N ILE A 12 27.61 11.80 21.26
CA ILE A 12 26.18 11.49 21.48
C ILE A 12 25.96 10.96 22.90
N TYR A 13 26.91 10.18 23.41
CA TYR A 13 26.90 9.58 24.74
C TYR A 13 27.02 10.58 25.91
N ASN A 14 27.39 11.84 25.66
CA ASN A 14 27.50 12.88 26.69
C ASN A 14 26.28 13.80 26.76
N LEU A 15 25.29 13.61 25.88
CA LEU A 15 24.09 14.43 25.83
C LEU A 15 23.06 13.95 26.85
N ASP A 16 22.34 14.88 27.45
CA ASP A 16 21.20 14.55 28.30
C ASP A 16 20.02 14.03 27.47
N TYR A 17 19.04 13.42 28.15
CA TYR A 17 17.86 12.83 27.51
C TYR A 17 17.07 13.84 26.67
N VAL A 18 17.01 15.11 27.09
CA VAL A 18 16.23 16.15 26.39
C VAL A 18 16.90 16.50 25.05
N SER A 19 18.22 16.70 25.08
CA SER A 19 19.03 17.01 23.91
C SER A 19 19.06 15.85 22.93
N LEU A 20 19.17 14.61 23.42
CA LEU A 20 19.07 13.41 22.59
C LEU A 20 17.71 13.31 21.91
N ASN A 21 16.62 13.60 22.64
CA ASN A 21 15.27 13.56 22.08
C ASN A 21 15.05 14.61 20.99
N GLU A 22 15.58 15.82 21.18
CA GLU A 22 15.52 16.86 20.15
C GLU A 22 16.30 16.47 18.89
N ILE A 23 17.46 15.85 19.02
CA ILE A 23 18.24 15.34 17.88
C ILE A 23 17.46 14.23 17.16
N TYR A 24 16.96 13.23 17.89
CA TYR A 24 16.31 12.06 17.29
C TYR A 24 15.03 12.41 16.52
N ARG A 25 14.31 13.47 16.92
CA ARG A 25 13.16 13.98 16.16
C ARG A 25 13.50 14.52 14.78
N ASN A 26 14.75 14.92 14.56
CA ASN A 26 15.24 15.42 13.27
C ASN A 26 15.88 14.32 12.41
N LEU A 27 16.03 13.11 12.95
CA LEU A 27 16.61 11.98 12.25
C LEU A 27 15.57 11.23 11.41
N THR A 28 16.02 10.68 10.29
CA THR A 28 15.18 9.78 9.50
C THR A 28 15.07 8.40 10.18
N LEU A 29 14.09 7.60 9.78
CA LEU A 29 13.97 6.22 10.26
C LEU A 29 15.21 5.38 9.93
N ILE A 30 15.91 5.68 8.83
CA ILE A 30 17.17 5.01 8.46
C ILE A 30 18.27 5.40 9.43
N ASP A 31 18.41 6.67 9.76
CA ASP A 31 19.45 7.14 10.70
C ASP A 31 19.23 6.52 12.09
N ILE A 32 17.98 6.48 12.56
CA ILE A 32 17.60 5.82 13.83
C ILE A 32 17.95 4.32 13.79
N PHE A 33 17.65 3.65 12.67
CA PHE A 33 18.00 2.25 12.49
C PHE A 33 19.52 2.03 12.56
N GLU A 34 20.33 2.84 11.87
CA GLU A 34 21.80 2.72 11.90
C GLU A 34 22.36 3.01 13.29
N LEU A 35 21.85 4.04 13.98
CA LEU A 35 22.23 4.37 15.35
C LEU A 35 21.92 3.23 16.33
N SER A 36 20.88 2.43 16.08
CA SER A 36 20.50 1.33 16.96
C SER A 36 21.57 0.23 17.08
N PHE A 37 22.57 0.19 16.18
CA PHE A 37 23.68 -0.76 16.20
C PHE A 37 24.97 -0.19 16.83
N THR A 38 24.95 1.01 17.40
CA THR A 38 26.13 1.65 18.02
C THR A 38 26.40 1.14 19.44
N THR A 39 25.56 1.52 20.41
CA THR A 39 25.67 1.09 21.81
C THR A 39 24.31 0.69 22.37
N THR A 40 24.30 -0.15 23.41
CA THR A 40 23.06 -0.58 24.09
C THR A 40 22.32 0.60 24.72
N ASP A 41 23.05 1.58 25.26
CA ASP A 41 22.45 2.77 25.87
C ASP A 41 21.70 3.62 24.84
N ILE A 42 22.32 3.89 23.68
CA ILE A 42 21.67 4.61 22.59
C ILE A 42 20.40 3.85 22.17
N LYS A 43 20.53 2.55 21.89
CA LYS A 43 19.40 1.71 21.48
C LYS A 43 18.20 1.80 22.43
N ASN A 44 18.45 1.80 23.74
CA ASN A 44 17.40 1.86 24.76
C ASN A 44 16.68 3.22 24.81
N THR A 45 17.29 4.29 24.29
CA THR A 45 16.69 5.63 24.25
C THR A 45 15.94 5.96 22.96
N LEU A 46 16.20 5.23 21.85
CA LEU A 46 15.64 5.55 20.53
C LEU A 46 14.11 5.45 20.49
N LYS A 47 13.53 4.49 21.20
CA LYS A 47 12.08 4.23 21.13
C LYS A 47 11.26 5.43 21.58
N ASP A 48 11.62 6.06 22.69
CA ASP A 48 10.81 7.14 23.28
C ASP A 48 11.06 8.51 22.63
N ALA A 49 12.14 8.62 21.86
CA ALA A 49 12.61 9.86 21.28
C ALA A 49 12.54 9.91 19.74
N SER A 50 12.22 8.78 19.09
CA SER A 50 12.04 8.70 17.63
C SER A 50 10.74 9.36 17.15
N VAL A 51 10.75 9.78 15.88
CA VAL A 51 9.53 10.23 15.18
C VAL A 51 8.48 9.12 15.25
N PRO A 52 7.24 9.41 15.73
CA PRO A 52 6.18 8.42 15.81
C PRO A 52 5.89 7.78 14.45
N VAL A 53 5.85 6.45 14.43
CA VAL A 53 5.46 5.69 13.26
C VAL A 53 3.94 5.79 13.13
N GLN A 54 3.46 6.26 11.97
CA GLN A 54 2.04 6.43 11.69
C GLN A 54 1.42 5.09 11.28
N SER A 55 2.10 4.35 10.41
CA SER A 55 1.61 3.08 9.91
C SER A 55 2.73 2.11 9.60
N ILE A 56 2.42 0.82 9.77
CA ILE A 56 3.28 -0.29 9.34
C ILE A 56 2.52 -1.13 8.32
N ARG A 57 3.17 -1.46 7.22
CA ARG A 57 2.70 -2.44 6.24
C ARG A 57 3.62 -3.64 6.25
N ILE A 58 3.03 -4.83 6.31
CA ILE A 58 3.75 -6.09 6.44
C ILE A 58 3.21 -7.05 5.40
N SER A 59 4.10 -7.58 4.57
CA SER A 59 3.76 -8.55 3.54
C SER A 59 4.66 -9.76 3.64
N PHE A 60 4.09 -10.91 3.98
CA PHE A 60 4.75 -12.22 3.97
C PHE A 60 4.55 -12.91 2.61
N ALA A 61 4.80 -12.20 1.50
CA ALA A 61 4.62 -12.74 0.15
C ALA A 61 5.75 -13.71 -0.26
N SER A 62 5.46 -14.71 -1.09
CA SER A 62 6.45 -15.71 -1.54
C SER A 62 7.62 -15.20 -2.38
N ARG A 63 7.52 -14.02 -3.00
CA ARG A 63 8.61 -13.48 -3.85
C ARG A 63 9.38 -12.35 -3.19
N HIS A 64 8.66 -11.40 -2.62
CA HIS A 64 9.24 -10.19 -2.03
C HIS A 64 8.59 -9.87 -0.69
N PRO A 65 8.85 -10.67 0.37
CA PRO A 65 8.41 -10.29 1.70
C PRO A 65 8.97 -8.92 2.08
N SER A 66 8.17 -8.11 2.75
CA SER A 66 8.56 -6.74 3.07
C SER A 66 7.92 -6.18 4.33
N ILE A 67 8.63 -5.24 4.94
CA ILE A 67 8.19 -4.45 6.08
C ILE A 67 8.38 -2.98 5.67
N HIS A 68 7.30 -2.20 5.69
CA HIS A 68 7.33 -0.78 5.33
C HIS A 68 6.74 0.05 6.45
N LEU A 69 7.56 0.92 7.04
CA LEU A 69 7.18 1.85 8.08
C LEU A 69 7.06 3.24 7.47
N LYS A 70 6.00 3.96 7.86
CA LYS A 70 5.76 5.34 7.45
C LYS A 70 5.64 6.24 8.67
N ALA A 71 6.42 7.31 8.66
CA ALA A 71 6.39 8.37 9.66
C ALA A 71 6.25 9.73 8.95
N LEU A 72 6.10 10.82 9.72
CA LEU A 72 5.98 12.14 9.14
C LEU A 72 7.28 12.53 8.40
N GLY A 73 7.22 12.57 7.06
CA GLY A 73 8.36 12.96 6.22
C GLY A 73 9.48 11.92 6.11
N SER A 74 9.30 10.70 6.65
CA SER A 74 10.29 9.63 6.62
C SER A 74 9.64 8.27 6.38
N GLU A 75 10.33 7.39 5.66
CA GLU A 75 9.90 6.03 5.38
C GLU A 75 11.07 5.07 5.54
N PHE A 76 10.76 3.84 5.94
CA PHE A 76 11.73 2.76 6.09
C PHE A 76 11.17 1.50 5.44
N LEU A 77 11.91 0.92 4.50
CA LEU A 77 11.55 -0.29 3.79
C LEU A 77 12.62 -1.36 4.04
N TRP A 78 12.20 -2.50 4.57
CA TRP A 78 12.99 -3.73 4.56
C TRP A 78 12.38 -4.72 3.58
N THR A 79 13.16 -5.23 2.63
CA THR A 79 12.72 -6.34 1.77
C THR A 79 13.60 -7.58 1.94
N PHE A 80 12.94 -8.73 1.94
CA PHE A 80 13.57 -10.04 1.83
C PHE A 80 13.52 -10.41 0.34
N GLY A 81 14.69 -10.58 -0.27
CA GLY A 81 14.88 -10.53 -1.72
C GLY A 81 15.25 -9.12 -2.23
N ARG A 82 15.79 -9.10 -3.45
CA ARG A 82 16.24 -7.88 -4.13
C ARG A 82 15.19 -7.40 -5.14
N PRO A 83 14.62 -6.20 -4.97
CA PRO A 83 13.72 -5.63 -5.98
C PRO A 83 14.50 -5.20 -7.23
N GLU A 84 13.94 -5.44 -8.41
CA GLU A 84 14.64 -5.28 -9.70
C GLU A 84 15.01 -3.82 -10.06
N ASN A 85 14.40 -2.83 -9.41
CA ASN A 85 14.49 -1.41 -9.80
C ASN A 85 15.02 -0.48 -8.69
N ILE A 86 15.85 -0.99 -7.77
CA ILE A 86 16.38 -0.18 -6.67
C ILE A 86 17.86 0.14 -6.89
N VAL A 87 18.19 1.43 -6.86
CA VAL A 87 19.57 1.92 -6.84
C VAL A 87 20.17 1.63 -5.48
N ILE A 88 21.20 0.79 -5.48
CA ILE A 88 21.94 0.43 -4.28
C ILE A 88 22.97 1.52 -3.98
N THR A 89 22.90 2.08 -2.78
CA THR A 89 23.78 3.15 -2.31
C THR A 89 24.86 2.66 -1.35
N GLY A 90 24.74 1.43 -0.84
CA GLY A 90 25.73 0.86 0.07
C GLY A 90 25.45 -0.60 0.40
N GLN A 91 26.31 -1.19 1.21
CA GLN A 91 26.15 -2.53 1.76
C GLN A 91 26.55 -2.53 3.23
N GLY A 92 25.90 -3.38 4.02
CA GLY A 92 26.14 -3.50 5.46
C GLY A 92 25.72 -4.86 5.97
N GLU A 93 26.22 -5.19 7.15
CA GLU A 93 25.92 -6.45 7.82
C GLU A 93 25.30 -6.16 9.18
N TYR A 94 24.10 -6.68 9.41
CA TYR A 94 23.35 -6.43 10.64
C TYR A 94 23.02 -7.74 11.34
N LYS A 95 23.37 -7.82 12.63
CA LYS A 95 23.05 -8.98 13.48
C LYS A 95 21.84 -8.67 14.35
N ILE A 96 20.73 -9.36 14.10
CA ILE A 96 19.48 -9.20 14.85
C ILE A 96 19.10 -10.56 15.44
N GLN A 97 19.08 -10.65 16.77
CA GLN A 97 18.91 -11.91 17.50
C GLN A 97 19.97 -12.94 17.03
N GLN A 98 19.57 -14.17 16.69
CA GLN A 98 20.45 -15.19 16.12
C GLN A 98 20.77 -15.01 14.64
N PHE A 99 20.07 -14.10 13.95
CA PHE A 99 20.19 -13.94 12.50
C PHE A 99 21.25 -12.91 12.13
N LYS A 100 21.87 -13.17 10.98
CA LYS A 100 22.91 -12.34 10.39
C LYS A 100 22.47 -11.97 8.98
N PHE A 101 22.26 -10.68 8.74
CA PHE A 101 21.68 -10.17 7.50
C PHE A 101 22.71 -9.37 6.72
N ASN A 102 23.10 -9.88 5.56
CA ASN A 102 23.85 -9.11 4.56
C ASN A 102 22.84 -8.24 3.79
N CYS A 103 22.91 -6.95 4.03
CA CYS A 103 21.96 -5.97 3.54
C CYS A 103 22.59 -5.09 2.46
N GLN A 104 21.85 -4.86 1.38
CA GLN A 104 22.10 -3.78 0.45
C GLN A 104 21.26 -2.57 0.88
N ARG A 105 21.87 -1.40 0.97
CA ARG A 105 21.20 -0.15 1.35
C ARG A 105 20.68 0.56 0.10
N SER A 106 19.49 1.13 0.21
CA SER A 106 18.93 2.08 -0.74
C SER A 106 18.60 3.40 -0.04
N ARG A 107 18.03 4.36 -0.78
CA ARG A 107 17.55 5.62 -0.21
C ARG A 107 16.49 5.42 0.88
N HIS A 108 15.69 4.36 0.80
CA HIS A 108 14.51 4.17 1.63
C HIS A 108 14.61 2.97 2.58
N GLY A 109 15.71 2.22 2.56
CA GLY A 109 15.97 1.19 3.57
C GLY A 109 16.92 0.09 3.09
N TYR A 110 16.61 -1.16 3.46
CA TYR A 110 17.53 -2.30 3.38
C TYR A 110 16.92 -3.50 2.64
N HIS A 111 17.75 -4.21 1.90
CA HIS A 111 17.35 -5.32 1.06
C HIS A 111 18.28 -6.51 1.30
N THR A 112 17.73 -7.66 1.72
CA THR A 112 18.52 -8.84 2.10
C THR A 112 18.27 -10.00 1.16
N GLU A 113 19.31 -10.72 0.73
CA GLU A 113 19.14 -11.97 -0.04
C GLU A 113 18.62 -13.14 0.81
N HIS A 114 18.62 -12.99 2.13
CA HIS A 114 18.09 -13.99 3.06
C HIS A 114 16.57 -14.15 2.91
N PHE A 115 16.11 -15.40 2.81
CA PHE A 115 14.70 -15.75 2.61
C PHE A 115 14.22 -16.67 3.75
N ASP A 116 14.06 -16.09 4.94
CA ASP A 116 13.37 -16.71 6.08
C ASP A 116 12.26 -15.75 6.55
N ALA A 117 11.11 -15.88 5.91
CA ALA A 117 9.96 -15.01 6.14
C ALA A 117 9.24 -15.31 7.47
N GLU A 118 9.42 -16.50 8.05
CA GLU A 118 8.71 -16.88 9.26
C GLU A 118 9.52 -16.58 10.52
N HIS A 119 10.83 -16.84 10.56
CA HIS A 119 11.63 -16.60 11.76
C HIS A 119 12.50 -15.36 11.62
N GLY A 120 13.22 -15.24 10.49
CA GLY A 120 14.12 -14.11 10.21
C GLY A 120 13.36 -12.78 10.14
N MET A 121 12.28 -12.73 9.36
CA MET A 121 11.45 -11.53 9.23
C MET A 121 10.73 -11.17 10.53
N LEU A 122 10.22 -12.14 11.30
CA LEU A 122 9.66 -11.88 12.63
C LEU A 122 10.72 -11.32 13.59
N ALA A 123 11.98 -11.77 13.51
CA ALA A 123 13.06 -11.21 14.30
C ALA A 123 13.32 -9.73 13.95
N VAL A 124 13.28 -9.39 12.66
CA VAL A 124 13.37 -7.99 12.18
C VAL A 124 12.17 -7.17 12.66
N ILE A 125 10.92 -7.66 12.51
CA ILE A 125 9.72 -6.96 12.99
C ILE A 125 9.83 -6.64 14.48
N ARG A 126 10.16 -7.63 15.32
CA ARG A 126 10.35 -7.44 16.77
C ARG A 126 11.44 -6.40 17.05
N TYR A 127 12.51 -6.40 16.27
CA TYR A 127 13.59 -5.42 16.41
C TYR A 127 13.12 -4.00 16.09
N LEU A 128 12.45 -3.81 14.94
CA LEU A 128 11.96 -2.49 14.51
C LEU A 128 10.94 -1.93 15.52
N VAL A 129 10.01 -2.75 16.02
CA VAL A 129 9.05 -2.35 17.07
C VAL A 129 9.73 -2.02 18.41
N ALA A 130 10.92 -2.58 18.67
CA ALA A 130 11.68 -2.27 19.88
C ALA A 130 12.44 -0.93 19.78
N ILE A 131 12.83 -0.50 18.58
CA ILE A 131 13.64 0.73 18.39
C ILE A 131 12.82 1.95 17.95
N PHE A 132 11.65 1.75 17.34
CA PHE A 132 10.79 2.82 16.87
C PHE A 132 9.59 3.03 17.79
N ASN A 133 9.11 4.27 17.86
CA ASN A 133 7.88 4.61 18.56
C ASN A 133 6.65 4.13 17.76
N CYS A 134 6.20 2.91 18.06
CA CYS A 134 5.03 2.29 17.44
C CYS A 134 3.76 2.28 18.32
N ALA A 135 3.73 3.06 19.43
CA ALA A 135 2.66 2.94 20.44
C ALA A 135 1.26 3.22 19.88
N ASP A 136 1.14 4.22 19.00
CA ASP A 136 -0.13 4.61 18.36
C ASP A 136 -0.21 4.18 16.88
N SER A 137 0.72 3.34 16.43
CA SER A 137 0.76 2.90 15.04
C SER A 137 -0.41 1.98 14.71
N VAL A 138 -0.92 2.13 13.49
CA VAL A 138 -1.83 1.15 12.87
C VAL A 138 -1.07 0.23 11.93
N ILE A 139 -1.56 -0.98 11.75
CA ILE A 139 -1.11 -1.85 10.67
C ILE A 139 -1.98 -1.56 9.45
N SER A 140 -1.43 -0.84 8.47
CA SER A 140 -2.19 -0.44 7.28
C SER A 140 -2.57 -1.63 6.39
N GLU A 141 -1.74 -2.68 6.40
CA GLU A 141 -2.03 -3.96 5.74
C GLU A 141 -1.12 -5.04 6.35
N LEU A 142 -1.74 -6.14 6.76
CA LEU A 142 -1.08 -7.40 7.11
C LEU A 142 -1.44 -8.42 6.03
N SER A 143 -0.50 -8.69 5.12
CA SER A 143 -0.66 -9.65 4.04
C SER A 143 0.11 -10.93 4.36
N ILE A 144 -0.58 -12.05 4.44
CA ILE A 144 -0.04 -13.37 4.80
C ILE A 144 -0.27 -14.32 3.62
N ASP A 145 0.80 -14.90 3.11
CA ASP A 145 0.73 -15.97 2.12
C ASP A 145 0.85 -17.33 2.80
N LEU A 146 -0.21 -18.13 2.75
CA LEU A 146 -0.24 -19.47 3.33
C LEU A 146 0.69 -20.46 2.59
N GLY A 147 1.19 -20.11 1.40
CA GLY A 147 2.26 -20.86 0.74
C GLY A 147 3.64 -20.67 1.40
N VAL A 148 3.78 -19.71 2.31
CA VAL A 148 5.04 -19.34 2.97
C VAL A 148 4.95 -19.50 4.48
N ILE A 149 3.82 -19.08 5.09
CA ILE A 149 3.63 -19.06 6.53
C ILE A 149 2.92 -20.33 6.98
N GLU A 150 3.59 -21.11 7.85
CA GLU A 150 3.03 -22.32 8.44
C GLU A 150 2.18 -22.00 9.66
N ASP A 151 2.67 -21.15 10.57
CA ASP A 151 2.00 -20.80 11.82
C ASP A 151 1.48 -19.34 11.80
N CYS A 152 0.26 -19.18 11.29
CA CYS A 152 -0.40 -17.87 11.21
C CYS A 152 -0.64 -17.26 12.60
N ARG A 153 -0.86 -18.09 13.63
CA ARG A 153 -1.10 -17.60 14.97
C ARG A 153 0.15 -16.94 15.55
N SER A 154 1.29 -17.61 15.48
CA SER A 154 2.57 -17.08 15.97
C SER A 154 2.94 -15.75 15.31
N VAL A 155 2.62 -15.59 14.02
CA VAL A 155 2.77 -14.33 13.28
C VAL A 155 1.80 -13.26 13.82
N CYS A 156 0.51 -13.57 13.91
CA CYS A 156 -0.53 -12.64 14.36
C CYS A 156 -0.35 -12.19 15.83
N GLU A 157 0.19 -13.05 16.70
CA GLU A 157 0.49 -12.72 18.11
C GLU A 157 1.40 -11.49 18.26
N GLN A 158 2.29 -11.24 17.29
CA GLN A 158 3.18 -10.09 17.30
C GLN A 158 2.45 -8.75 17.17
N PHE A 159 1.19 -8.78 16.70
CA PHE A 159 0.44 -7.59 16.32
C PHE A 159 -0.69 -7.22 17.28
N THR A 160 -0.90 -8.02 18.33
CA THR A 160 -1.97 -7.84 19.33
C THR A 160 -1.91 -6.53 20.12
N LYS A 161 -0.75 -5.86 20.14
CA LYS A 161 -0.55 -4.58 20.83
C LYS A 161 -0.74 -3.36 19.94
N PHE A 162 -0.94 -3.55 18.64
CA PHE A 162 -1.21 -2.44 17.72
C PHE A 162 -2.66 -1.99 17.85
N LYS A 163 -2.91 -0.71 17.54
CA LYS A 163 -4.23 -0.11 17.66
C LYS A 163 -5.27 -0.81 16.78
N SER A 164 -4.91 -1.10 15.54
CA SER A 164 -5.79 -1.76 14.57
C SER A 164 -5.00 -2.39 13.45
N VAL A 165 -5.64 -3.35 12.79
CA VAL A 165 -5.24 -3.88 11.48
C VAL A 165 -6.26 -3.38 10.47
N GLU A 166 -5.90 -2.35 9.70
CA GLU A 166 -6.81 -1.75 8.72
C GLU A 166 -7.22 -2.76 7.64
N ARG A 167 -6.30 -3.64 7.24
CA ARG A 167 -6.59 -4.75 6.32
C ARG A 167 -5.81 -5.99 6.68
N LEU A 168 -6.52 -7.11 6.85
CA LEU A 168 -5.95 -8.45 6.87
C LEU A 168 -6.17 -9.09 5.49
N ALA A 169 -5.09 -9.50 4.82
CA ALA A 169 -5.17 -10.14 3.51
C ALA A 169 -4.50 -11.51 3.55
N ILE A 170 -5.25 -12.56 3.28
CA ILE A 170 -4.79 -13.95 3.26
C ILE A 170 -4.70 -14.42 1.80
N HIS A 171 -3.52 -14.82 1.37
CA HIS A 171 -3.24 -15.28 0.01
C HIS A 171 -2.70 -16.70 0.03
N GLN A 172 -2.62 -17.31 -1.15
CA GLN A 172 -1.98 -18.60 -1.36
C GLN A 172 -1.26 -18.62 -2.70
N SER A 173 0.07 -18.54 -2.68
CA SER A 173 0.89 -18.71 -3.88
C SER A 173 1.22 -20.17 -4.18
N VAL A 174 1.25 -21.02 -3.16
CA VAL A 174 1.50 -22.46 -3.25
C VAL A 174 0.47 -23.19 -2.40
N ASP A 175 -0.15 -24.22 -2.97
CA ASP A 175 -1.18 -24.96 -2.25
C ASP A 175 -0.59 -25.92 -1.21
N ILE A 176 -0.69 -25.52 0.07
CA ILE A 176 -0.20 -26.28 1.22
C ILE A 176 -1.36 -26.50 2.20
N GLU A 177 -1.97 -27.68 2.14
CA GLU A 177 -3.12 -28.06 2.98
C GLU A 177 -2.88 -27.88 4.48
N ARG A 178 -1.68 -28.22 4.97
CA ARG A 178 -1.32 -28.06 6.38
C ARG A 178 -1.43 -26.61 6.86
N ASN A 179 -1.00 -25.66 6.01
CA ASN A 179 -0.98 -24.24 6.35
C ASN A 179 -2.41 -23.66 6.31
N LYS A 180 -3.22 -24.09 5.34
CA LYS A 180 -4.67 -23.79 5.30
C LYS A 180 -5.38 -24.27 6.55
N LEU A 181 -5.11 -25.51 6.97
CA LEU A 181 -5.68 -26.09 8.18
C LEU A 181 -5.23 -25.33 9.44
N ASN A 182 -3.95 -24.96 9.53
CA ASN A 182 -3.45 -24.13 10.64
C ASN A 182 -4.18 -22.78 10.71
N PHE A 183 -4.30 -22.08 9.57
CA PHE A 183 -5.04 -20.82 9.51
C PHE A 183 -6.51 -21.01 9.93
N ALA A 184 -7.19 -22.02 9.38
CA ALA A 184 -8.58 -22.33 9.70
C ALA A 184 -8.80 -22.58 11.21
N GLN A 185 -7.93 -23.38 11.83
CA GLN A 185 -8.00 -23.69 13.26
C GLN A 185 -7.76 -22.47 14.17
N ASN A 186 -7.00 -21.48 13.69
CA ASN A 186 -6.65 -20.29 14.47
C ASN A 186 -7.44 -19.05 14.04
N PHE A 187 -8.34 -19.15 13.05
CA PHE A 187 -9.09 -18.01 12.50
C PHE A 187 -9.86 -17.26 13.59
N GLU A 188 -10.60 -17.97 14.44
CA GLU A 188 -11.37 -17.37 15.53
C GLU A 188 -10.49 -16.60 16.50
N TRP A 189 -9.33 -17.18 16.87
CA TRP A 189 -8.37 -16.51 17.74
C TRP A 189 -7.83 -15.23 17.10
N ILE A 190 -7.50 -15.26 15.80
CA ILE A 190 -7.01 -14.07 15.07
C ILE A 190 -8.07 -12.96 15.09
N MET A 191 -9.32 -13.29 14.79
CA MET A 191 -10.43 -12.33 14.78
C MET A 191 -10.79 -11.79 16.18
N GLU A 192 -10.48 -12.52 17.26
CA GLU A 192 -10.70 -12.08 18.64
C GLU A 192 -9.60 -11.17 19.18
N ASN A 193 -8.36 -11.40 18.75
CA ASN A 193 -7.19 -10.76 19.34
C ASN A 193 -6.66 -9.59 18.51
N LEU A 194 -7.13 -9.42 17.27
CA LEU A 194 -6.78 -8.29 16.41
C LEU A 194 -8.01 -7.43 16.11
N GLU A 195 -7.88 -6.11 16.22
CA GLU A 195 -8.92 -5.16 15.80
C GLU A 195 -8.85 -4.94 14.28
N ILE A 196 -9.47 -5.86 13.51
CA ILE A 196 -9.42 -5.87 12.04
C ILE A 196 -10.57 -5.05 11.45
N LYS A 197 -10.28 -4.14 10.50
CA LYS A 197 -11.30 -3.29 9.83
C LYS A 197 -11.81 -3.85 8.51
N GLU A 198 -10.93 -4.47 7.74
CA GLU A 198 -11.23 -5.08 6.43
C GLU A 198 -10.53 -6.45 6.31
N VAL A 199 -11.21 -7.40 5.66
CA VAL A 199 -10.65 -8.72 5.37
C VAL A 199 -10.70 -9.04 3.87
N TYR A 200 -9.57 -9.55 3.37
CA TYR A 200 -9.47 -10.27 2.10
C TYR A 200 -9.10 -11.74 2.38
N ILE A 201 -9.94 -12.68 1.95
CA ILE A 201 -9.65 -14.13 1.99
C ILE A 201 -9.51 -14.65 0.56
N GLY A 202 -8.27 -14.83 0.14
CA GLY A 202 -7.83 -15.34 -1.16
C GLY A 202 -7.62 -16.86 -1.19
N VAL A 203 -8.16 -17.61 -0.23
CA VAL A 203 -7.85 -19.03 -0.04
C VAL A 203 -9.13 -19.85 0.14
N ASP A 204 -9.15 -21.04 -0.46
CA ASP A 204 -10.24 -21.99 -0.28
C ASP A 204 -9.97 -22.83 0.97
N LEU A 205 -10.86 -22.76 1.96
CA LEU A 205 -10.73 -23.49 3.22
C LEU A 205 -11.80 -24.56 3.28
N MET A 206 -11.39 -25.78 3.61
CA MET A 206 -12.28 -26.93 3.69
C MET A 206 -12.34 -27.47 5.12
N ASP A 207 -13.52 -27.87 5.54
CA ASP A 207 -13.80 -28.62 6.75
C ASP A 207 -14.14 -30.06 6.39
N HIS A 208 -13.54 -31.03 7.08
CA HIS A 208 -13.76 -32.45 6.82
C HIS A 208 -14.67 -33.03 7.89
N LYS A 209 -15.89 -33.41 7.50
CA LYS A 209 -16.90 -33.96 8.41
C LYS A 209 -17.14 -35.42 8.12
N MET A 210 -17.18 -36.22 9.17
CA MET A 210 -17.66 -37.60 9.10
C MET A 210 -19.19 -37.58 9.12
N ILE A 211 -19.80 -38.10 8.06
CA ILE A 211 -21.25 -38.22 7.92
C ILE A 211 -21.64 -39.67 7.75
N GLN A 212 -22.83 -40.03 8.22
CA GLN A 212 -23.39 -41.35 8.01
C GLN A 212 -24.23 -41.33 6.73
N ASN A 213 -23.94 -42.23 5.80
CA ASN A 213 -24.71 -42.37 4.57
C ASN A 213 -26.05 -43.10 4.84
N GLU A 214 -26.92 -43.13 3.82
CA GLU A 214 -28.24 -43.79 3.90
C GLU A 214 -28.17 -45.31 4.20
N LYS A 215 -27.01 -45.93 3.98
CA LYS A 215 -26.76 -47.36 4.26
C LYS A 215 -26.22 -47.60 5.67
N GLY A 216 -25.96 -46.55 6.43
CA GLY A 216 -25.42 -46.61 7.78
C GLY A 216 -23.88 -46.59 7.86
N ASP A 217 -23.17 -46.51 6.74
CA ASP A 217 -21.71 -46.44 6.72
C ASP A 217 -21.23 -44.99 6.98
N PHE A 218 -20.07 -44.85 7.62
CA PHE A 218 -19.43 -43.55 7.81
C PHE A 218 -18.55 -43.20 6.62
N GLU A 219 -18.74 -42.00 6.06
CA GLU A 219 -17.89 -41.41 5.03
C GLU A 219 -17.37 -40.05 5.48
N ILE A 220 -16.15 -39.70 5.09
CA ILE A 220 -15.58 -38.37 5.32
C ILE A 220 -15.84 -37.54 4.08
N ARG A 221 -16.52 -36.41 4.23
CA ARG A 221 -16.75 -35.44 3.15
C ARG A 221 -16.15 -34.09 3.49
N SER A 222 -15.65 -33.42 2.47
CA SER A 222 -15.10 -32.07 2.57
C SER A 222 -16.19 -31.05 2.23
N PHE A 223 -16.32 -30.02 3.05
CA PHE A 223 -17.25 -28.92 2.85
C PHE A 223 -16.49 -27.60 2.94
N PRO A 224 -16.87 -26.57 2.16
CA PRO A 224 -16.32 -25.23 2.36
C PRO A 224 -16.48 -24.78 3.82
N LEU A 225 -15.39 -24.37 4.45
CA LEU A 225 -15.36 -23.90 5.82
C LEU A 225 -16.09 -22.56 5.90
N ARG A 226 -17.04 -22.48 6.84
CA ARG A 226 -17.82 -21.28 7.07
C ARG A 226 -17.11 -20.34 8.04
N LEU A 227 -16.95 -19.08 7.66
CA LEU A 227 -16.26 -18.03 8.44
C LEU A 227 -17.25 -16.95 8.89
N ASP A 228 -18.19 -17.31 9.76
CA ASP A 228 -19.34 -16.47 10.14
C ASP A 228 -18.98 -15.06 10.65
N ARG A 229 -17.83 -14.90 11.32
CA ARG A 229 -17.41 -13.57 11.79
C ARG A 229 -17.15 -12.58 10.68
N ILE A 230 -16.72 -13.04 9.50
CA ILE A 230 -16.43 -12.14 8.38
C ILE A 230 -17.69 -11.42 7.93
N LEU A 231 -18.84 -12.11 7.93
CA LEU A 231 -20.12 -11.52 7.51
C LEU A 231 -20.63 -10.40 8.43
N LYS A 232 -19.99 -10.20 9.59
CA LYS A 232 -20.30 -9.11 10.54
C LYS A 232 -19.40 -7.89 10.38
N MET A 233 -18.45 -7.92 9.45
CA MET A 233 -17.52 -6.83 9.17
C MET A 233 -18.11 -5.82 8.19
N ASN A 234 -17.61 -4.59 8.19
CA ASN A 234 -18.09 -3.57 7.24
C ASN A 234 -17.54 -3.80 5.81
N HIS A 235 -16.31 -4.29 5.67
CA HIS A 235 -15.67 -4.45 4.35
C HIS A 235 -15.08 -5.85 4.20
N ILE A 236 -15.58 -6.59 3.21
CA ILE A 236 -15.20 -7.97 2.96
C ILE A 236 -14.88 -8.20 1.48
N CYS A 237 -13.82 -8.96 1.23
CA CYS A 237 -13.48 -9.49 -0.10
C CYS A 237 -13.16 -10.98 0.01
N LEU A 238 -13.99 -11.82 -0.61
CA LEU A 238 -13.92 -13.27 -0.53
C LEU A 238 -13.66 -13.84 -1.93
N ALA A 239 -12.45 -14.35 -2.16
CA ALA A 239 -12.10 -14.97 -3.44
C ALA A 239 -12.72 -16.37 -3.60
N HIS A 240 -12.92 -17.08 -2.49
CA HIS A 240 -13.49 -18.43 -2.42
C HIS A 240 -14.71 -18.45 -1.50
N ALA A 241 -15.86 -18.03 -2.03
CA ALA A 241 -17.08 -17.79 -1.26
C ALA A 241 -18.13 -18.89 -1.39
N ALA A 242 -17.75 -20.13 -1.74
CA ALA A 242 -18.68 -21.24 -1.92
C ALA A 242 -19.47 -21.60 -0.63
N TRP A 243 -18.96 -21.20 0.55
CA TRP A 243 -19.63 -21.36 1.84
C TRP A 243 -20.70 -20.28 2.12
N VAL A 244 -20.69 -19.17 1.38
CA VAL A 244 -21.68 -18.09 1.53
C VAL A 244 -22.97 -18.52 0.85
N THR A 245 -24.05 -18.56 1.63
CA THR A 245 -25.36 -19.05 1.19
C THR A 245 -26.21 -17.92 0.63
N PRO A 246 -27.26 -18.23 -0.16
CA PRO A 246 -28.24 -17.22 -0.57
C PRO A 246 -28.84 -16.46 0.63
N GLN A 247 -29.09 -17.16 1.74
CA GLN A 247 -29.59 -16.52 2.96
C GLN A 247 -28.58 -15.51 3.54
N ASP A 248 -27.28 -15.76 3.42
CA ASP A 248 -26.26 -14.79 3.83
C ASP A 248 -26.27 -13.56 2.92
N LEU A 249 -26.38 -13.76 1.60
CA LEU A 249 -26.50 -12.67 0.61
C LEU A 249 -27.69 -11.75 0.92
N LEU A 250 -28.84 -12.36 1.23
CA LEU A 250 -30.06 -11.66 1.58
C LEU A 250 -29.94 -10.86 2.89
N ASN A 251 -29.17 -11.36 3.87
CA ASN A 251 -28.97 -10.69 5.17
C ASN A 251 -27.62 -9.99 5.32
N LEU A 252 -26.98 -9.60 4.21
CA LEU A 252 -25.70 -8.89 4.25
C LEU A 252 -25.84 -7.60 5.07
N ASP A 253 -25.16 -7.56 6.21
CA ASP A 253 -25.03 -6.37 7.06
C ASP A 253 -23.61 -5.80 6.95
N VAL A 254 -23.22 -5.44 5.74
CA VAL A 254 -21.88 -4.93 5.40
C VAL A 254 -22.00 -3.61 4.63
N GLU A 255 -20.94 -2.81 4.60
CA GLU A 255 -20.85 -1.61 3.75
C GLU A 255 -20.32 -1.93 2.35
N THR A 256 -19.36 -2.86 2.26
CA THR A 256 -18.75 -3.30 1.00
C THR A 256 -18.53 -4.81 1.00
N ALA A 257 -19.03 -5.48 -0.04
CA ALA A 257 -18.74 -6.89 -0.30
C ALA A 257 -18.24 -7.11 -1.73
N ILE A 258 -17.19 -7.92 -1.85
CA ILE A 258 -16.72 -8.49 -3.12
C ILE A 258 -16.72 -10.00 -2.95
N ILE A 259 -17.51 -10.71 -3.75
CA ILE A 259 -17.77 -12.14 -3.60
C ILE A 259 -17.43 -12.85 -4.91
N ILE A 260 -16.50 -13.80 -4.85
CA ILE A 260 -15.99 -14.55 -6.00
C ILE A 260 -16.10 -16.06 -5.69
N ASN A 261 -16.20 -16.90 -6.73
CA ASN A 261 -16.32 -18.36 -6.62
C ASN A 261 -17.44 -18.77 -5.64
N HIS A 262 -18.63 -18.19 -5.81
CA HIS A 262 -19.83 -18.48 -5.03
C HIS A 262 -20.71 -19.52 -5.73
N GLN A 263 -21.83 -19.87 -5.07
CA GLN A 263 -22.85 -20.77 -5.64
C GLN A 263 -24.19 -20.12 -5.95
N PHE A 264 -24.31 -18.79 -5.79
CA PHE A 264 -25.51 -18.05 -6.15
C PHE A 264 -25.96 -18.32 -7.59
N THR A 265 -27.28 -18.23 -7.77
CA THR A 265 -28.01 -18.38 -9.03
C THR A 265 -28.63 -17.04 -9.46
N ASN A 266 -29.23 -17.00 -10.65
CA ASN A 266 -29.99 -15.83 -11.10
C ASN A 266 -31.11 -15.44 -10.12
N ASP A 267 -31.82 -16.44 -9.59
CA ASP A 267 -32.91 -16.24 -8.64
C ASP A 267 -32.41 -15.65 -7.32
N ASP A 268 -31.23 -16.05 -6.85
CA ASP A 268 -30.64 -15.51 -5.61
C ASP A 268 -30.26 -14.03 -5.76
N LEU A 269 -29.66 -13.64 -6.89
CA LEU A 269 -29.31 -12.25 -7.18
C LEU A 269 -30.57 -11.39 -7.39
N ASN A 270 -31.59 -11.93 -8.05
CA ASN A 270 -32.89 -11.28 -8.20
C ASN A 270 -33.57 -11.08 -6.84
N ALA A 271 -33.59 -12.12 -5.99
CA ALA A 271 -34.16 -12.08 -4.66
C ALA A 271 -33.45 -11.05 -3.78
N PHE A 272 -32.12 -10.95 -3.89
CA PHE A 272 -31.35 -9.91 -3.21
C PHE A 272 -31.81 -8.50 -3.60
N MET A 273 -31.95 -8.19 -4.89
CA MET A 273 -32.41 -6.87 -5.33
C MET A 273 -33.85 -6.57 -4.88
N LYS A 274 -34.74 -7.56 -4.95
CA LYS A 274 -36.13 -7.43 -4.45
C LYS A 274 -36.16 -7.17 -2.95
N GLN A 275 -35.38 -7.92 -2.17
CA GLN A 275 -35.27 -7.69 -0.73
C GLN A 275 -34.66 -6.32 -0.40
N TRP A 276 -33.67 -5.86 -1.16
CA TRP A 276 -33.11 -4.52 -0.96
C TRP A 276 -34.15 -3.42 -1.18
N LEU A 277 -35.03 -3.57 -2.19
CA LEU A 277 -36.15 -2.66 -2.44
C LEU A 277 -37.19 -2.64 -1.30
N GLU A 278 -37.30 -3.71 -0.53
CA GLU A 278 -38.20 -3.79 0.63
C GLU A 278 -37.51 -3.44 1.96
N SER A 279 -36.18 -3.40 1.96
CA SER A 279 -35.36 -3.14 3.14
C SER A 279 -35.36 -1.65 3.53
N THR A 280 -35.14 -1.40 4.82
CA THR A 280 -34.91 -0.05 5.37
C THR A 280 -33.44 0.21 5.68
N SER A 281 -32.56 -0.78 5.47
CA SER A 281 -31.13 -0.62 5.73
C SER A 281 -30.48 0.26 4.67
N ASN A 282 -29.60 1.15 5.13
CA ASN A 282 -28.78 2.04 4.31
C ASN A 282 -27.29 1.70 4.38
N LYS A 283 -26.92 0.58 5.02
CA LYS A 283 -25.54 0.23 5.31
C LYS A 283 -24.77 -0.18 4.06
N LEU A 284 -25.38 -0.99 3.19
CA LEU A 284 -24.72 -1.48 1.99
C LEU A 284 -24.53 -0.35 0.97
N CYS A 285 -23.28 -0.09 0.61
CA CYS A 285 -22.89 0.88 -0.40
C CYS A 285 -22.38 0.20 -1.67
N TRP A 286 -21.70 -0.95 -1.55
CA TRP A 286 -21.03 -1.62 -2.66
C TRP A 286 -21.15 -3.14 -2.56
N LEU A 287 -21.67 -3.77 -3.61
CA LEU A 287 -21.66 -5.21 -3.78
C LEU A 287 -21.15 -5.56 -5.19
N GLU A 288 -20.12 -6.39 -5.24
CA GLU A 288 -19.59 -6.97 -6.48
C GLU A 288 -19.60 -8.48 -6.35
N VAL A 289 -20.19 -9.16 -7.32
CA VAL A 289 -20.34 -10.61 -7.34
C VAL A 289 -19.84 -11.12 -8.68
N LYS A 290 -18.81 -11.99 -8.67
CA LYS A 290 -18.21 -12.52 -9.90
C LYS A 290 -19.14 -13.55 -10.56
N LEU A 291 -19.60 -13.25 -11.77
CA LEU A 291 -20.52 -14.12 -12.50
C LEU A 291 -19.78 -15.15 -13.36
N ASP A 292 -20.51 -16.21 -13.65
CA ASP A 292 -20.22 -17.23 -14.65
C ASP A 292 -21.21 -17.06 -15.80
N GLU A 293 -20.71 -16.72 -17.00
CA GLU A 293 -21.51 -16.45 -18.22
C GLU A 293 -22.47 -17.58 -18.57
N GLU A 294 -22.12 -18.84 -18.30
CA GLU A 294 -22.96 -19.99 -18.65
C GLU A 294 -24.16 -20.12 -17.69
N ARG A 295 -23.96 -19.74 -16.43
CA ARG A 295 -24.96 -19.86 -15.36
C ARG A 295 -25.81 -18.61 -15.21
N HIS A 296 -25.25 -17.44 -15.51
CA HIS A 296 -25.84 -16.15 -15.16
C HIS A 296 -26.32 -15.36 -16.37
N GLN A 297 -27.59 -14.98 -16.34
CA GLN A 297 -28.25 -14.33 -17.48
C GLN A 297 -28.95 -13.07 -17.01
N LYS A 298 -28.53 -11.91 -17.54
CA LYS A 298 -29.09 -10.59 -17.19
C LYS A 298 -30.64 -10.56 -17.20
N PRO A 299 -31.35 -11.12 -18.20
CA PRO A 299 -32.81 -11.09 -18.22
C PRO A 299 -33.47 -11.81 -17.03
N GLU A 300 -32.90 -12.92 -16.58
CA GLU A 300 -33.42 -13.67 -15.43
C GLU A 300 -33.09 -12.97 -14.11
N ILE A 301 -31.87 -12.42 -13.98
CA ILE A 301 -31.46 -11.64 -12.80
C ILE A 301 -32.35 -10.40 -12.62
N CYS A 302 -32.73 -9.73 -13.72
CA CYS A 302 -33.55 -8.51 -13.69
C CYS A 302 -35.07 -8.76 -13.72
N LYS A 303 -35.52 -10.02 -13.65
CA LYS A 303 -36.92 -10.38 -13.83
C LYS A 303 -37.83 -9.72 -12.80
N ASP A 304 -38.93 -9.14 -13.29
CA ASP A 304 -39.94 -8.42 -12.51
C ASP A 304 -39.40 -7.20 -11.73
N LEU A 305 -38.30 -6.59 -12.18
CA LEU A 305 -37.76 -5.34 -11.64
C LEU A 305 -37.99 -4.17 -12.62
N ASP A 306 -38.34 -3.00 -12.09
CA ASP A 306 -38.43 -1.74 -12.86
C ASP A 306 -37.03 -1.17 -13.09
N MET A 307 -36.29 -1.77 -14.01
CA MET A 307 -34.96 -1.33 -14.41
C MET A 307 -35.06 -0.09 -15.30
N ARG A 308 -34.35 0.97 -14.94
CA ARG A 308 -34.29 2.22 -15.72
C ARG A 308 -32.85 2.56 -16.07
N GLU A 309 -32.65 3.41 -17.07
CA GLU A 309 -31.32 3.92 -17.39
C GLU A 309 -30.70 4.64 -16.18
N SER A 310 -29.42 4.38 -15.90
CA SER A 310 -28.74 4.95 -14.75
C SER A 310 -28.45 6.45 -14.92
N THR A 311 -28.98 7.27 -14.01
CA THR A 311 -28.64 8.71 -13.94
C THR A 311 -27.20 8.93 -13.48
N TYR A 312 -26.65 8.01 -12.67
CA TYR A 312 -25.23 8.07 -12.29
C TYR A 312 -24.33 7.90 -13.52
N ARG A 313 -24.66 6.93 -14.38
CA ARG A 313 -23.88 6.64 -15.60
C ARG A 313 -23.82 7.80 -16.59
N GLN A 314 -24.83 8.66 -16.60
CA GLN A 314 -24.88 9.87 -17.43
C GLN A 314 -23.83 10.91 -17.02
N THR A 315 -23.46 10.94 -15.73
CA THR A 315 -22.50 11.92 -15.19
C THR A 315 -21.11 11.35 -14.97
N SER A 316 -21.00 10.03 -14.80
CA SER A 316 -19.75 9.34 -14.50
C SER A 316 -19.67 7.99 -15.21
N THR A 317 -18.54 7.73 -15.87
CA THR A 317 -18.25 6.44 -16.52
C THR A 317 -17.49 5.48 -15.61
N ARG A 318 -17.02 5.95 -14.45
CA ARG A 318 -16.15 5.23 -13.53
C ARG A 318 -16.58 5.44 -12.09
N ILE A 319 -16.41 4.40 -11.30
CA ILE A 319 -16.57 4.48 -9.86
C ILE A 319 -15.39 3.79 -9.17
N SER A 320 -14.96 4.33 -8.03
CA SER A 320 -13.85 3.79 -7.25
C SER A 320 -14.37 3.31 -5.91
N CYS A 321 -13.76 2.27 -5.35
CA CYS A 321 -13.97 1.87 -3.98
C CYS A 321 -12.60 1.60 -3.35
N PRO A 322 -12.22 2.22 -2.22
CA PRO A 322 -10.92 2.00 -1.60
C PRO A 322 -10.71 0.55 -1.17
N TYR A 323 -11.80 -0.19 -0.97
CA TYR A 323 -11.82 -1.60 -0.60
C TYR A 323 -11.81 -2.55 -1.81
N ARG A 324 -11.97 -2.02 -3.04
CA ARG A 324 -11.82 -2.80 -4.28
C ARG A 324 -10.36 -3.01 -4.62
N ARG A 325 -9.73 -3.91 -3.85
CA ARG A 325 -8.34 -4.31 -3.98
C ARG A 325 -8.25 -5.81 -3.72
N THR A 326 -7.95 -6.60 -4.73
CA THR A 326 -7.75 -8.06 -4.61
C THR A 326 -6.28 -8.36 -4.33
N ASP A 327 -5.44 -8.17 -5.34
CA ASP A 327 -4.04 -8.63 -5.36
C ASP A 327 -3.03 -7.49 -5.15
N SER A 328 -3.51 -6.26 -4.97
CA SER A 328 -2.68 -5.07 -4.78
C SER A 328 -3.31 -4.12 -3.78
N VAL A 329 -2.50 -3.29 -3.13
CA VAL A 329 -3.00 -2.23 -2.22
C VAL A 329 -3.74 -1.13 -2.97
N LYS A 330 -3.46 -0.96 -4.25
CA LYS A 330 -4.05 0.11 -5.04
C LYS A 330 -5.50 -0.26 -5.37
N PRO A 331 -6.46 0.61 -5.02
CA PRO A 331 -7.84 0.44 -5.41
C PRO A 331 -7.97 0.34 -6.94
N ILE A 332 -8.83 -0.56 -7.40
CA ILE A 332 -9.13 -0.77 -8.82
C ILE A 332 -10.48 -0.13 -9.13
N HIS A 333 -10.50 0.76 -10.11
CA HIS A 333 -11.75 1.37 -10.57
C HIS A 333 -12.67 0.34 -11.23
N PHE A 334 -13.98 0.52 -11.05
CA PHE A 334 -15.00 -0.17 -11.82
C PHE A 334 -15.45 0.75 -12.95
N ASP A 335 -15.25 0.31 -14.19
CA ASP A 335 -15.74 0.98 -15.38
C ASP A 335 -17.21 0.60 -15.59
N LEU A 336 -18.09 1.59 -15.58
CA LEU A 336 -19.53 1.34 -15.73
C LEU A 336 -19.87 1.10 -17.22
N PRO A 337 -20.47 -0.05 -17.57
CA PRO A 337 -20.94 -0.34 -18.92
C PRO A 337 -21.95 0.69 -19.44
N ALA A 338 -22.14 0.73 -20.76
CA ALA A 338 -23.10 1.66 -21.38
C ALA A 338 -24.55 1.31 -21.02
N ASP A 339 -24.86 0.04 -20.83
CA ASP A 339 -26.16 -0.51 -20.46
C ASP A 339 -26.35 -0.62 -18.93
N THR A 340 -25.64 0.22 -18.17
CA THR A 340 -25.81 0.33 -16.71
C THR A 340 -27.20 0.88 -16.41
N GLU A 341 -27.91 0.19 -15.54
CA GLU A 341 -29.28 0.50 -15.15
C GLU A 341 -29.33 0.93 -13.68
N GLN A 342 -30.52 1.27 -13.21
CA GLN A 342 -30.79 1.57 -11.82
C GLN A 342 -32.17 1.05 -11.41
N ILE A 343 -32.29 0.80 -10.10
CA ILE A 343 -33.57 0.56 -9.43
C ILE A 343 -33.75 1.62 -8.34
N THR A 344 -35.00 1.98 -8.07
CA THR A 344 -35.34 3.01 -7.08
C THR A 344 -36.23 2.39 -6.01
N ARG A 345 -35.79 2.50 -4.76
CA ARG A 345 -36.53 2.05 -3.59
C ARG A 345 -37.66 3.04 -3.26
N LEU A 346 -38.66 2.59 -2.50
CA LEU A 346 -39.84 3.39 -2.14
C LEU A 346 -39.51 4.70 -1.41
N ASP A 347 -38.39 4.75 -0.68
CA ASP A 347 -37.91 5.95 0.02
C ASP A 347 -37.11 6.91 -0.88
N GLY A 348 -37.01 6.61 -2.18
CA GLY A 348 -36.28 7.40 -3.16
C GLY A 348 -34.80 7.08 -3.27
N LEU A 349 -34.30 6.10 -2.52
CA LEU A 349 -32.91 5.67 -2.63
C LEU A 349 -32.68 4.92 -3.95
N ILE A 350 -31.59 5.26 -4.63
CA ILE A 350 -31.23 4.71 -5.94
C ILE A 350 -30.05 3.76 -5.80
N ALA A 351 -30.18 2.57 -6.38
CA ALA A 351 -29.07 1.66 -6.60
C ALA A 351 -28.73 1.61 -8.09
N THR A 352 -27.46 1.82 -8.41
CA THR A 352 -26.90 1.60 -9.75
C THR A 352 -26.56 0.12 -9.89
N VAL A 353 -27.04 -0.49 -10.98
CA VAL A 353 -26.87 -1.92 -11.27
C VAL A 353 -26.19 -2.07 -12.62
N ALA A 354 -25.04 -2.75 -12.64
CA ALA A 354 -24.38 -3.15 -13.87
C ALA A 354 -24.19 -4.67 -13.86
N ILE A 355 -24.58 -5.32 -14.95
CA ILE A 355 -24.42 -6.77 -15.11
C ILE A 355 -23.62 -6.97 -16.39
N THR A 356 -22.33 -7.25 -16.22
CA THR A 356 -21.46 -7.68 -17.31
C THR A 356 -21.47 -9.20 -17.39
N ASN A 357 -20.82 -9.72 -18.41
CA ASN A 357 -20.56 -11.15 -18.57
C ASN A 357 -19.98 -11.83 -17.31
N ASP A 358 -19.14 -11.11 -16.58
CA ASP A 358 -18.29 -11.67 -15.54
C ASP A 358 -18.57 -11.05 -14.16
N THR A 359 -19.49 -10.10 -14.06
CA THR A 359 -19.68 -9.31 -12.84
C THR A 359 -21.11 -8.81 -12.70
N PHE A 360 -21.74 -9.10 -11.55
CA PHE A 360 -22.91 -8.41 -11.04
C PHE A 360 -22.42 -7.32 -10.10
N PHE A 361 -22.71 -6.08 -10.43
CA PHE A 361 -22.32 -4.91 -9.68
C PHE A 361 -23.56 -4.16 -9.20
N PHE A 362 -23.60 -3.88 -7.90
CA PHE A 362 -24.71 -3.21 -7.24
C PHE A 362 -24.16 -2.15 -6.29
N HIS A 363 -24.46 -0.88 -6.56
CA HIS A 363 -23.94 0.25 -5.80
C HIS A 363 -25.04 1.20 -5.38
N VAL A 364 -25.10 1.49 -4.08
CA VAL A 364 -26.10 2.37 -3.49
C VAL A 364 -25.44 3.72 -3.19
N SER A 365 -25.89 4.77 -3.86
CA SER A 365 -25.34 6.11 -3.69
C SER A 365 -25.91 6.78 -2.43
N ASN A 366 -25.42 6.41 -1.25
CA ASN A 366 -25.83 7.01 0.03
C ASN A 366 -24.78 7.91 0.69
N THR A 367 -23.54 7.90 0.21
CA THR A 367 -22.43 8.63 0.88
C THR A 367 -21.49 9.26 -0.13
N GLY A 368 -22.01 10.18 -0.94
CA GLY A 368 -21.19 10.97 -1.87
C GLY A 368 -20.34 10.13 -2.83
N PRO A 369 -19.51 10.76 -3.65
CA PRO A 369 -18.59 10.03 -4.50
C PRO A 369 -17.50 9.45 -3.59
N ILE A 370 -17.23 8.15 -3.74
CA ILE A 370 -16.24 7.43 -2.93
C ILE A 370 -14.82 8.04 -3.07
N PHE A 371 -14.60 8.91 -4.06
CA PHE A 371 -13.80 10.13 -3.96
C PHE A 371 -14.50 11.22 -4.77
N ALA A 372 -14.49 12.49 -4.32
CA ALA A 372 -14.83 13.64 -5.18
C ALA A 372 -14.19 13.45 -6.57
N PRO A 373 -14.87 13.81 -7.69
CA PRO A 373 -14.23 13.79 -9.00
C PRO A 373 -12.89 14.48 -8.82
N VAL A 374 -11.80 13.74 -9.09
CA VAL A 374 -10.44 14.29 -9.03
C VAL A 374 -10.55 15.59 -9.79
N ALA A 375 -10.42 16.72 -9.08
CA ALA A 375 -10.36 18.01 -9.73
C ALA A 375 -9.31 17.81 -10.80
N GLN A 376 -9.73 17.85 -12.08
CA GLN A 376 -8.83 17.59 -13.21
C GLN A 376 -7.57 18.37 -12.87
N PRO A 377 -6.39 17.72 -12.79
CA PRO A 377 -5.19 18.38 -12.31
C PRO A 377 -5.09 19.65 -13.13
N ALA A 378 -5.27 20.79 -12.45
CA ALA A 378 -5.49 22.05 -13.13
C ALA A 378 -4.33 22.19 -14.11
N GLU A 379 -4.62 22.45 -15.39
CA GLU A 379 -3.62 22.29 -16.46
C GLU A 379 -2.29 22.91 -16.01
N PRO A 380 -1.15 22.23 -16.21
CA PRO A 380 0.14 22.79 -15.84
C PRO A 380 0.26 24.18 -16.46
N THR A 381 0.66 25.16 -15.65
CA THR A 381 0.92 26.51 -16.13
C THR A 381 1.99 26.45 -17.22
N GLU A 382 2.05 27.45 -18.11
CA GLU A 382 3.08 27.49 -19.17
C GLU A 382 4.51 27.33 -18.60
N ASN A 383 4.76 27.89 -17.41
CA ASN A 383 6.01 27.71 -16.67
C ASN A 383 6.24 26.26 -16.20
N GLU A 384 5.20 25.59 -15.69
CA GLU A 384 5.29 24.17 -15.30
C GLU A 384 5.54 23.29 -16.53
N ARG A 385 4.87 23.55 -17.67
CA ARG A 385 5.11 22.81 -18.93
C ARG A 385 6.53 23.02 -19.45
N ALA A 386 7.05 24.24 -19.39
CA ALA A 386 8.41 24.54 -19.84
C ALA A 386 9.45 23.81 -18.98
N ILE A 387 9.26 23.74 -17.66
CA ILE A 387 10.14 23.00 -16.75
C ILE A 387 10.02 21.49 -16.96
N GLU A 388 8.80 20.97 -17.13
CA GLU A 388 8.55 19.55 -17.41
C GLU A 388 9.17 19.10 -18.73
N GLU A 389 9.04 19.89 -19.79
CA GLU A 389 9.67 19.61 -21.08
C GLU A 389 11.20 19.69 -20.98
N ARG A 390 11.74 20.65 -20.20
CA ARG A 390 13.18 20.73 -19.96
C ARG A 390 13.71 19.52 -19.18
N ILE A 391 12.97 19.05 -18.17
CA ILE A 391 13.28 17.81 -17.44
C ILE A 391 13.28 16.63 -18.41
N ARG A 392 12.27 16.52 -19.28
CA ARG A 392 12.16 15.44 -20.27
C ARG A 392 13.34 15.41 -21.25
N LEU A 393 13.74 16.57 -21.76
CA LEU A 393 14.89 16.70 -22.67
C LEU A 393 16.21 16.31 -21.99
N LEU A 394 16.40 16.74 -20.73
CA LEU A 394 17.58 16.39 -19.95
C LEU A 394 17.62 14.91 -19.55
N ASP A 395 16.47 14.31 -19.24
CA ASP A 395 16.37 12.86 -19.00
C ASP A 395 16.67 12.05 -20.27
N LEU A 396 16.28 12.53 -21.46
CA LEU A 396 16.65 11.94 -22.75
C LEU A 396 18.17 12.02 -22.99
N GLU A 397 18.76 13.19 -22.77
CA GLU A 397 20.21 13.40 -22.91
C GLU A 397 21.01 12.53 -21.92
N ARG A 398 20.52 12.37 -20.69
CA ARG A 398 21.13 11.45 -19.70
C ARG A 398 21.07 10.00 -20.18
N MET A 399 19.93 9.56 -20.72
CA MET A 399 19.77 8.20 -21.23
C MET A 399 20.68 7.91 -22.42
N GLU A 400 20.91 8.88 -23.30
CA GLU A 400 21.83 8.76 -24.42
C GLU A 400 23.28 8.57 -23.93
N ILE A 401 23.73 9.39 -22.97
CA ILE A 401 25.05 9.24 -22.34
C ILE A 401 25.21 7.87 -21.64
N GLU A 402 24.18 7.41 -20.93
CA GLU A 402 24.19 6.09 -20.29
C GLU A 402 24.26 4.93 -21.29
N PHE A 403 23.59 5.08 -22.44
CA PHE A 403 23.60 4.10 -23.53
C PHE A 403 24.97 4.01 -24.19
N ASP A 404 25.59 5.16 -24.50
CA ASP A 404 26.93 5.23 -25.07
C ASP A 404 27.98 4.65 -24.12
N ARG A 405 27.86 4.93 -22.82
CA ARG A 405 28.71 4.31 -21.79
C ARG A 405 28.61 2.79 -21.78
N ARG A 406 27.39 2.24 -21.86
CA ARG A 406 27.17 0.78 -21.92
C ARG A 406 27.73 0.16 -23.19
N ASN A 407 27.56 0.82 -24.34
CA ASN A 407 28.15 0.38 -25.59
C ASN A 407 29.67 0.35 -25.50
N HIS A 408 30.27 1.39 -24.92
CA HIS A 408 31.72 1.43 -24.71
C HIS A 408 32.20 0.34 -23.75
N GLU A 409 31.48 0.07 -22.67
CA GLU A 409 31.80 -1.00 -21.73
C GLU A 409 31.69 -2.40 -22.38
N MET A 410 30.67 -2.60 -23.22
CA MET A 410 30.49 -3.83 -24.01
C MET A 410 31.60 -4.01 -25.04
N GLU A 411 31.98 -2.95 -25.77
CA GLU A 411 33.14 -2.97 -26.64
C GLU A 411 34.39 -3.37 -25.83
N ARG A 412 34.66 -2.72 -24.70
CA ARG A 412 35.82 -3.03 -23.83
C ARG A 412 35.88 -4.49 -23.38
N ILE A 413 34.72 -5.13 -23.18
CA ILE A 413 34.62 -6.56 -22.86
C ILE A 413 34.91 -7.42 -24.10
N LEU A 414 34.37 -7.07 -25.26
CA LEU A 414 34.62 -7.76 -26.54
C LEU A 414 36.10 -7.69 -26.94
N TRP A 415 36.79 -6.60 -26.65
CA TRP A 415 38.24 -6.42 -26.90
C TRP A 415 39.15 -7.29 -26.01
N ARG A 416 38.64 -7.94 -24.95
CA ARG A 416 39.41 -8.84 -24.07
C ARG A 416 39.42 -10.30 -24.53
N PHE A 417 38.73 -10.65 -25.62
CA PHE A 417 38.72 -12.01 -26.16
C PHE A 417 39.99 -12.30 -27.00
N PRO A 418 40.60 -13.50 -26.88
CA PRO A 418 41.85 -13.81 -27.59
C PRO A 418 41.57 -14.05 -29.08
N GLY A 419 41.88 -13.07 -29.92
CA GLY A 419 41.72 -13.17 -31.38
C GLY A 419 42.08 -11.90 -32.18
N HIS A 420 42.14 -10.73 -31.55
CA HIS A 420 42.45 -9.45 -32.20
C HIS A 420 43.81 -8.89 -31.75
N ASN A 421 44.92 -9.56 -32.09
CA ASN A 421 46.27 -9.10 -31.78
C ASN A 421 47.08 -8.83 -33.05
N HIS A 422 46.77 -7.76 -33.78
CA HIS A 422 47.70 -7.16 -34.75
C HIS A 422 47.34 -5.68 -35.02
N LEU A 423 47.55 -4.74 -34.08
CA LEU A 423 47.62 -3.27 -34.37
C LEU A 423 47.97 -2.41 -33.13
N ASN A 424 49.03 -2.72 -32.39
CA ASN A 424 49.21 -2.17 -31.03
C ASN A 424 49.54 -0.65 -30.92
N ASN A 425 50.00 0.04 -31.97
CA ASN A 425 50.39 1.46 -31.82
C ASN A 425 49.26 2.45 -32.18
N ALA A 426 48.38 2.14 -33.14
CA ALA A 426 47.22 2.98 -33.45
C ALA A 426 46.07 2.79 -32.42
N LEU A 427 46.09 1.67 -31.69
CA LEU A 427 45.10 1.33 -30.67
C LEU A 427 45.28 2.11 -29.36
N ASP A 428 46.51 2.49 -28.99
CA ASP A 428 46.76 3.24 -27.75
C ASP A 428 46.35 4.72 -27.87
N GLU A 429 46.52 5.35 -29.05
CA GLU A 429 45.99 6.71 -29.32
C GLU A 429 44.46 6.72 -29.35
N LEU A 430 43.82 5.76 -30.06
CA LEU A 430 42.37 5.60 -30.08
C LEU A 430 41.77 5.29 -28.69
N ARG A 431 42.55 4.66 -27.81
CA ARG A 431 42.15 4.36 -26.43
C ARG A 431 42.24 5.60 -25.54
N GLY A 432 43.30 6.39 -25.67
CA GLY A 432 43.46 7.67 -24.94
C GLY A 432 42.36 8.68 -25.29
N ASP A 433 42.04 8.82 -26.58
CA ASP A 433 41.00 9.74 -27.05
C ASP A 433 39.60 9.30 -26.58
N ARG A 434 39.32 8.00 -26.54
CA ARG A 434 38.04 7.46 -26.04
C ARG A 434 37.91 7.52 -24.52
N GLU A 435 38.99 7.32 -23.77
CA GLU A 435 38.99 7.47 -22.31
C GLU A 435 38.79 8.95 -21.91
N ALA A 436 39.30 9.90 -22.71
CA ALA A 436 39.02 11.33 -22.55
C ALA A 436 37.55 11.68 -22.85
N ASP A 437 36.97 11.13 -23.91
CA ASP A 437 35.55 11.32 -24.27
C ASP A 437 34.60 10.79 -23.17
N ILE A 438 34.89 9.63 -22.56
CA ILE A 438 34.12 9.09 -21.44
C ILE A 438 34.20 10.00 -20.21
N PHE A 439 35.38 10.55 -19.91
CA PHE A 439 35.56 11.46 -18.79
C PHE A 439 34.77 12.77 -19.00
N GLU A 440 34.75 13.28 -20.24
CA GLU A 440 33.97 14.47 -20.60
C GLU A 440 32.46 14.20 -20.54
N GLN A 441 32.02 13.02 -20.97
CA GLN A 441 30.63 12.55 -20.82
C GLN A 441 30.22 12.38 -19.35
N GLU A 442 31.13 11.96 -18.46
CA GLU A 442 30.87 11.82 -17.02
C GLU A 442 30.63 13.18 -16.36
N ILE A 443 31.49 14.17 -16.66
CA ILE A 443 31.32 15.56 -16.21
C ILE A 443 29.98 16.11 -16.72
N ARG A 444 29.64 15.84 -17.98
CA ARG A 444 28.36 16.25 -18.57
C ARG A 444 27.17 15.58 -17.89
N ARG A 445 27.28 14.30 -17.51
CA ARG A 445 26.23 13.59 -16.75
C ARG A 445 26.01 14.21 -15.37
N GLU A 446 27.07 14.46 -14.62
CA GLU A 446 26.98 15.10 -13.30
C GLU A 446 26.35 16.50 -13.38
N ALA A 447 26.69 17.27 -14.43
CA ALA A 447 26.07 18.55 -14.70
C ALA A 447 24.56 18.44 -15.03
N ILE A 448 24.16 17.44 -15.81
CA ILE A 448 22.75 17.16 -16.12
C ILE A 448 21.98 16.74 -14.87
N GLU A 449 22.56 15.90 -14.01
CA GLU A 449 21.95 15.46 -12.75
C GLU A 449 21.71 16.64 -11.80
N ALA A 450 22.71 17.51 -11.63
CA ALA A 450 22.55 18.73 -10.83
C ALA A 450 21.46 19.66 -11.38
N GLN A 451 21.35 19.80 -12.71
CA GLN A 451 20.29 20.58 -13.36
C GLN A 451 18.90 19.94 -13.16
N LEU A 452 18.80 18.62 -13.25
CA LEU A 452 17.55 17.89 -13.02
C LEU A 452 17.06 18.07 -11.58
N ASP A 453 17.95 18.01 -10.60
CA ASP A 453 17.61 18.19 -9.19
C ASP A 453 17.10 19.61 -8.91
N ASP A 454 17.75 20.63 -9.49
CA ASP A 454 17.29 22.02 -9.38
C ASP A 454 15.93 22.22 -10.05
N LEU A 455 15.74 21.74 -11.28
CA LEU A 455 14.46 21.86 -12.00
C LEU A 455 13.31 21.13 -11.29
N ARG A 456 13.59 19.94 -10.71
CA ARG A 456 12.61 19.20 -9.90
C ARG A 456 12.28 19.96 -8.60
N ALA A 457 13.27 20.60 -7.97
CA ALA A 457 13.03 21.45 -6.81
C ALA A 457 12.19 22.69 -7.16
N GLN A 458 12.48 23.34 -8.29
CA GLN A 458 11.69 24.47 -8.81
C GLN A 458 10.25 24.08 -9.13
N LEU A 459 10.04 22.96 -9.83
CA LEU A 459 8.70 22.44 -10.15
C LEU A 459 7.90 22.14 -8.88
N ASN A 460 8.54 21.56 -7.87
CA ASN A 460 7.91 21.29 -6.58
C ASN A 460 7.54 22.57 -5.83
N ARG A 461 8.36 23.63 -5.89
CA ARG A 461 8.04 24.94 -5.31
C ARG A 461 6.82 25.58 -6.01
N LEU A 462 6.78 25.56 -7.34
CA LEU A 462 5.66 26.09 -8.12
C LEU A 462 4.34 25.36 -7.82
N ARG A 463 4.37 24.03 -7.82
CA ARG A 463 3.20 23.20 -7.48
C ARG A 463 2.72 23.45 -6.05
N ARG A 464 3.63 23.66 -5.09
CA ARG A 464 3.28 24.01 -3.70
C ARG A 464 2.65 25.40 -3.60
N ALA A 465 3.23 26.41 -4.26
CA ALA A 465 2.69 27.76 -4.28
C ALA A 465 1.28 27.79 -4.92
N ARG A 466 1.08 27.04 -6.00
CA ARG A 466 -0.22 26.89 -6.67
C ARG A 466 -1.25 26.20 -5.78
N ARG A 467 -0.87 25.12 -5.08
CA ARG A 467 -1.75 24.45 -4.10
C ARG A 467 -2.13 25.40 -2.95
N ALA A 468 -1.19 26.20 -2.45
CA ALA A 468 -1.46 27.20 -1.41
C ALA A 468 -2.41 28.30 -1.90
N ALA A 469 -2.31 28.72 -3.18
CA ALA A 469 -3.23 29.68 -3.78
C ALA A 469 -4.63 29.10 -4.03
N LEU A 470 -4.73 27.82 -4.40
CA LEU A 470 -6.01 27.11 -4.62
C LEU A 470 -6.76 26.77 -3.33
N LEU A 471 -6.04 26.61 -2.21
CA LEU A 471 -6.61 26.37 -0.88
C LEU A 471 -7.17 27.65 -0.22
N ASN A 472 -7.07 28.81 -0.87
CA ASN A 472 -7.62 30.08 -0.40
C ASN A 472 -8.79 30.58 -1.28
N PRO A 473 -9.99 30.00 -1.15
CA PRO A 473 -11.22 30.75 -1.36
C PRO A 473 -11.77 31.13 0.02
N ILE A 474 -11.88 32.44 0.28
CA ILE A 474 -12.42 33.10 1.49
C ILE A 474 -11.40 33.33 2.62
N VAL A 475 -10.59 34.39 2.50
CA VAL A 475 -10.39 35.37 3.59
C VAL A 475 -10.14 36.73 2.94
N ASP A 476 -11.19 37.32 2.36
CA ASP A 476 -11.29 38.77 2.16
C ASP A 476 -12.22 39.33 3.25
N ILE A 477 -11.95 38.92 4.48
CA ILE A 477 -12.38 39.61 5.68
C ILE A 477 -11.11 39.85 6.49
N GLN A 478 -10.52 41.03 6.30
CA GLN A 478 -9.61 41.60 7.30
C GLN A 478 -10.40 41.77 8.61
N LEU A 479 -10.46 40.72 9.42
CA LEU A 479 -10.71 40.84 10.84
C LEU A 479 -9.37 41.14 11.49
N ASP A 480 -9.18 42.41 11.79
CA ASP A 480 -8.02 42.94 12.50
C ASP A 480 -7.92 42.27 13.88
N GLN A 481 -7.07 41.24 13.97
CA GLN A 481 -6.82 40.50 15.20
C GLN A 481 -6.31 41.41 16.32
N ALA A 482 -5.70 42.56 16.00
CA ALA A 482 -5.31 43.54 17.01
C ALA A 482 -6.55 44.15 17.69
N ALA A 483 -7.61 44.47 16.94
CA ALA A 483 -8.84 45.04 17.48
C ALA A 483 -9.62 44.06 18.38
N ILE A 484 -9.61 42.76 18.05
CA ILE A 484 -10.26 41.71 18.87
C ILE A 484 -9.48 41.50 20.18
N ILE A 485 -8.15 41.53 20.13
CA ILE A 485 -7.30 41.41 21.32
C ILE A 485 -7.45 42.65 22.22
N GLU A 486 -7.59 43.84 21.64
CA GLU A 486 -7.83 45.09 22.38
C GLU A 486 -9.22 45.07 23.07
N LEU A 487 -10.27 44.62 22.38
CA LEU A 487 -11.61 44.46 22.94
C LEU A 487 -11.66 43.39 24.05
N ALA A 488 -10.94 42.28 23.88
CA ALA A 488 -10.82 41.26 24.92
C ALA A 488 -10.08 41.78 26.15
N ARG A 489 -9.03 42.59 25.97
CA ARG A 489 -8.33 43.26 27.09
C ARG A 489 -9.23 44.25 27.82
N GLN A 490 -9.97 45.09 27.11
CA GLN A 490 -10.90 46.05 27.72
C GLN A 490 -12.03 45.37 28.51
N HIS A 491 -12.53 44.23 28.03
CA HIS A 491 -13.55 43.45 28.72
C HIS A 491 -13.01 42.80 30.00
N ILE A 492 -11.78 42.28 29.97
CA ILE A 492 -11.11 41.70 31.14
C ILE A 492 -10.79 42.79 32.18
N GLU A 493 -10.36 43.98 31.76
CA GLU A 493 -10.12 45.10 32.68
C GLU A 493 -11.40 45.66 33.32
N GLN A 494 -12.55 45.62 32.62
CA GLN A 494 -13.84 45.99 33.20
C GLN A 494 -14.34 44.98 34.23
N GLN A 495 -14.09 43.68 34.02
CA GLN A 495 -14.45 42.64 35.00
C GLN A 495 -13.55 42.63 36.24
N MET A 496 -12.31 43.12 36.15
CA MET A 496 -11.43 43.25 37.31
C MET A 496 -11.64 44.53 38.13
N ARG A 497 -12.54 45.44 37.71
CA ARG A 497 -12.89 46.68 38.44
C ARG A 497 -14.30 46.67 39.04
N GLN A 498 -15.02 45.57 38.93
CA GLN A 498 -16.21 45.25 39.74
C GLN A 498 -15.81 44.29 40.85
#